data_AF-A0A9D9SIH9-F1
#
_entry.id   AF-A0A9D9SIH9-F1
#
_cell.length_a   1.000
_cell.length_b   1.000
_cell.length_c   1.000
_cell.angle_alpha   90.00
_cell.angle_beta   90.00
_cell.angle_gamma   90.00
#
_symmetry.space_group_name_H-M   'P 1'
#
loop_
_entity.id
_entity.type
_entity.pdbx_description
1 polymer ?
#
loop_
_entity_poly.entity_id
_entity_poly.type
_entity_poly.pdbx_seq_one_letter_code
_entity_poly.pdbx_strand_id
1 'polypeptide(L)'
;MALSAQTSHGASLFGDHSCASWHKLEYAEKRTWTNAFLAPLSLTLKGLQKSKEDKYNDDPKAHEAAIIGIDDFCLNHPDLGAADGAGRYLKKLIEMPSNS
;
A
#
# COMPACT_ATOMS: atom_id res chain seq x y z
N MET A 1 29.60 -0.16 -5.77
CA MET A 1 28.47 -0.31 -6.70
C MET A 1 27.20 -0.22 -5.87
N ALA A 2 26.45 0.87 -5.97
CA ALA A 2 25.15 0.98 -5.31
C ALA A 2 24.11 0.49 -6.32
N LEU A 3 23.46 -0.63 -6.04
CA LEU A 3 22.30 -1.06 -6.81
C LEU A 3 21.17 -0.10 -6.48
N SER A 4 20.82 0.76 -7.43
CA SER A 4 19.58 1.53 -7.40
C SER A 4 18.43 0.53 -7.52
N ALA A 5 17.95 0.05 -6.38
CA ALA A 5 16.64 -0.59 -6.31
C ALA A 5 15.65 0.43 -6.87
N GLN A 6 14.88 0.02 -7.88
CA GLN A 6 13.78 0.82 -8.40
C GLN A 6 12.68 0.82 -7.34
N THR A 7 12.89 1.58 -6.28
CA THR A 7 11.87 1.87 -5.29
C THR A 7 10.83 2.70 -6.02
N SER A 8 9.57 2.23 -5.99
CA SER A 8 8.47 2.92 -6.64
C SER A 8 8.53 4.41 -6.28
N HIS A 9 8.70 5.30 -7.26
CA HIS A 9 8.99 6.71 -7.00
C HIS A 9 7.91 7.44 -6.17
N GLY A 10 6.72 6.84 -6.02
CA GLY A 10 5.69 7.31 -5.09
C GLY A 10 6.04 7.18 -3.61
N ALA A 11 6.85 6.19 -3.21
CA ALA A 11 7.26 6.01 -1.83
C ALA A 11 8.21 7.13 -1.37
N SER A 12 9.02 7.68 -2.28
CA SER A 12 9.94 8.78 -1.98
C SER A 12 9.24 10.07 -1.52
N LEU A 13 7.96 10.26 -1.83
CA LEU A 13 7.20 11.45 -1.39
C LEU A 13 6.64 11.31 0.02
N PHE A 14 6.47 10.09 0.51
CA PHE A 14 5.84 9.79 1.81
C PHE A 14 6.77 9.04 2.78
N GLY A 15 7.96 8.66 2.32
CA GLY A 15 8.93 7.85 3.05
C GLY A 15 9.03 6.44 2.47
N ASP A 16 10.25 6.02 2.10
CA ASP A 16 10.52 4.65 1.68
C ASP A 16 10.90 3.80 2.90
N HIS A 17 9.90 3.11 3.46
CA HIS A 17 10.11 2.25 4.62
C HIS A 17 10.53 0.86 4.16
N SER A 18 11.73 0.44 4.56
CA SER A 18 12.05 -0.99 4.57
C SER A 18 11.07 -1.73 5.47
N CYS A 19 10.83 -3.00 5.21
CA CYS A 19 9.95 -3.80 6.07
C CYS A 19 10.45 -3.86 7.53
N ALA A 20 11.77 -3.80 7.76
CA ALA A 20 12.34 -3.68 9.09
C ALA A 20 12.03 -2.33 9.79
N SER A 21 11.95 -1.22 9.05
CA SER A 21 11.59 0.08 9.65
C SER A 21 10.08 0.23 9.81
N TRP A 22 9.29 -0.37 8.91
CA TRP A 22 7.83 -0.41 8.97
C TRP A 22 7.30 -0.97 10.30
N HIS A 23 7.84 -2.09 10.78
CA HIS A 23 7.40 -2.68 12.04
C HIS A 23 7.72 -1.84 13.29
N LYS A 24 8.59 -0.84 13.17
CA LYS A 24 8.92 0.07 14.26
C LYS A 24 8.00 1.29 14.33
N LEU A 25 7.16 1.49 13.31
CA LEU A 25 6.21 2.60 13.25
C LEU A 25 5.02 2.34 14.17
N GLU A 26 4.56 3.40 14.82
CA GLU A 26 3.30 3.38 15.56
C GLU A 26 2.11 3.29 14.60
N TYR A 27 0.97 2.81 15.08
CA TYR A 27 -0.23 2.64 14.26
C TYR A 27 -0.66 3.94 13.55
N ALA A 28 -0.54 5.09 14.24
CA ALA A 28 -0.89 6.38 13.66
C ALA A 28 -0.01 6.76 12.46
N GLU A 29 1.29 6.42 12.53
CA GLU A 29 2.25 6.65 11.44
C GLU A 29 1.97 5.69 10.28
N LYS A 30 1.77 4.41 10.56
CA LYS A 30 1.35 3.41 9.55
C LYS A 30 0.08 3.84 8.83
N ARG A 31 -0.94 4.30 9.57
CA ARG A 31 -2.20 4.81 9.01
C ARG A 31 -1.98 6.00 8.09
N THR A 32 -1.22 6.99 8.55
CA THR A 32 -0.94 8.21 7.79
C THR A 32 -0.23 7.86 6.49
N TRP A 33 0.83 7.06 6.57
CA TRP A 33 1.58 6.62 5.41
C TRP A 33 0.74 5.78 4.45
N THR A 34 -0.01 4.80 4.96
CA THR A 34 -0.83 3.90 4.14
C THR A 34 -1.88 4.68 3.35
N ASN A 35 -2.56 5.63 3.99
CA ASN A 35 -3.52 6.49 3.31
C ASN A 35 -2.86 7.38 2.27
N ALA A 36 -1.74 8.02 2.62
CA ALA A 36 -1.04 8.90 1.69
C ALA A 36 -0.54 8.14 0.44
N PHE A 37 -0.10 6.89 0.61
CA PHE A 37 0.40 6.05 -0.47
C PHE A 37 -0.73 5.42 -1.30
N LEU A 38 -1.71 4.78 -0.66
CA LEU A 38 -2.73 3.98 -1.36
C LEU A 38 -3.91 4.79 -1.90
N ALA A 39 -4.34 5.86 -1.22
CA ALA A 39 -5.49 6.66 -1.66
C ALA A 39 -5.33 7.21 -3.08
N PRO A 40 -4.23 7.91 -3.46
CA PRO A 40 -4.07 8.42 -4.82
C PRO A 40 -3.92 7.30 -5.86
N LEU A 41 -3.29 6.17 -5.50
CA LEU A 41 -3.13 5.03 -6.41
C LEU A 41 -4.48 4.36 -6.70
N SER A 42 -5.29 4.14 -5.66
CA SER A 42 -6.64 3.58 -5.82
C SER A 42 -7.54 4.47 -6.68
N LEU A 43 -7.47 5.79 -6.48
CA LEU A 43 -8.19 6.76 -7.31
C LEU A 43 -7.74 6.73 -8.77
N THR A 44 -6.44 6.64 -9.00
CA THR A 44 -5.86 6.51 -10.34
C THR A 44 -6.38 5.24 -11.03
N LEU A 45 -6.40 4.12 -10.32
CA LEU A 45 -6.89 2.85 -10.83
C LEU A 45 -8.37 2.86 -11.15
N LYS A 46 -9.21 3.47 -10.29
CA LYS A 46 -10.63 3.71 -10.58
C LYS A 46 -10.81 4.43 -11.91
N GLY A 47 -10.04 5.50 -12.13
CA GLY A 47 -10.05 6.24 -13.39
C GLY A 47 -9.65 5.40 -14.60
N LEU A 48 -8.55 4.64 -14.48
CA LEU A 48 -8.05 3.77 -15.56
C LEU A 48 -9.04 2.64 -15.92
N GLN A 49 -9.70 2.06 -14.92
CA GLN A 49 -10.65 0.96 -15.10
C GLN A 49 -12.07 1.42 -15.43
N LYS A 50 -12.34 2.74 -15.37
CA LYS A 50 -13.70 3.30 -15.46
C LYS A 50 -14.66 2.66 -14.45
N SER A 51 -14.13 2.30 -13.27
CA SER A 51 -14.93 1.74 -12.18
C SER A 51 -15.80 2.84 -11.55
N LYS A 52 -17.00 2.46 -11.07
CA LYS A 52 -17.82 3.35 -10.25
C LYS A 52 -17.32 3.41 -8.80
N GLU A 53 -16.71 2.33 -8.35
CA GLU A 53 -16.23 2.14 -6.98
C GLU A 53 -14.72 2.38 -6.88
N ASP A 54 -14.32 3.08 -5.83
CA ASP A 54 -12.95 3.13 -5.33
C ASP A 54 -12.86 2.28 -4.06
N LYS A 55 -12.54 0.99 -4.21
CA LYS A 55 -12.57 0.02 -3.09
C LYS A 55 -11.73 0.42 -1.88
N TYR A 56 -10.75 1.31 -2.04
CA TYR A 56 -9.96 1.83 -0.93
C TYR A 56 -10.54 3.15 -0.39
N ASN A 57 -10.82 4.13 -1.25
CA ASN A 57 -11.25 5.46 -0.79
C ASN A 57 -12.72 5.51 -0.36
N ASP A 58 -13.57 4.59 -0.83
CA ASP A 58 -14.98 4.54 -0.47
C ASP A 58 -15.21 3.88 0.91
N ASP A 59 -14.22 3.15 1.46
CA ASP A 59 -14.25 2.59 2.83
C ASP A 59 -13.35 3.40 3.80
N PRO A 60 -13.91 4.09 4.81
CA PRO A 60 -13.14 4.87 5.77
C PRO A 60 -12.17 4.04 6.63
N LYS A 61 -12.35 2.71 6.67
CA LYS A 61 -11.52 1.76 7.42
C LYS A 61 -10.62 0.89 6.54
N ALA A 62 -10.56 1.12 5.23
CA ALA A 62 -9.72 0.32 4.31
C ALA A 62 -8.24 0.27 4.73
N HIS A 63 -7.76 1.32 5.40
CA HIS A 63 -6.41 1.39 5.96
C HIS A 63 -6.10 0.29 6.99
N GLU A 64 -7.09 -0.18 7.75
CA GLU A 64 -6.90 -1.26 8.75
C GLU A 64 -6.48 -2.56 8.05
N ALA A 65 -7.25 -2.99 7.04
CA ALA A 65 -6.96 -4.18 6.25
C ALA A 65 -5.66 -4.03 5.43
N ALA A 66 -5.38 -2.83 4.93
CA ALA A 66 -4.15 -2.54 4.21
C ALA A 66 -2.92 -2.64 5.11
N ILE A 67 -2.96 -2.08 6.33
CA ILE A 67 -1.86 -2.18 7.30
C ILE A 67 -1.60 -3.65 7.64
N ILE A 68 -2.65 -4.44 7.89
CA ILE A 68 -2.50 -5.89 8.14
C ILE A 68 -1.83 -6.57 6.95
N GLY A 69 -2.26 -6.27 5.72
CA GLY A 69 -1.67 -6.83 4.51
C GLY A 69 -0.20 -6.46 4.30
N ILE A 70 0.19 -5.23 4.68
CA ILE A 70 1.58 -4.75 4.63
C ILE A 70 2.40 -5.41 5.76
N ASP A 71 1.86 -5.49 6.97
CA ASP A 71 2.50 -6.17 8.10
C ASP A 71 2.79 -7.64 7.77
N ASP A 72 1.80 -8.38 7.25
CA ASP A 72 1.95 -9.77 6.83
C ASP A 72 2.99 -9.92 5.73
N PHE A 73 3.00 -9.00 4.75
CA PHE A 73 4.02 -9.01 3.70
C PHE A 73 5.41 -8.81 4.30
N CYS A 74 5.57 -7.82 5.18
CA CYS A 74 6.86 -7.46 5.75
C CYS A 74 7.42 -8.50 6.71
N LEU A 75 6.58 -9.29 7.38
CA LEU A 75 7.01 -10.44 8.15
C LEU A 75 7.65 -11.54 7.28
N ASN A 76 7.19 -11.69 6.04
CA ASN A 76 7.67 -12.72 5.11
C ASN A 76 8.79 -12.25 4.17
N HIS A 77 8.95 -10.93 4.02
CA HIS A 77 9.89 -10.30 3.09
C HIS A 77 10.67 -9.15 3.75
N PRO A 78 11.51 -9.43 4.77
CA PRO A 78 12.18 -8.40 5.57
C PRO A 78 13.21 -7.58 4.77
N ASP A 79 13.66 -8.08 3.63
CA ASP A 79 14.60 -7.46 2.70
C ASP A 79 13.95 -6.49 1.69
N LEU A 80 12.62 -6.45 1.63
CA LEU A 80 11.85 -5.60 0.73
C LEU A 80 11.30 -4.34 1.44
N GLY A 81 10.56 -3.52 0.68
CA GLY A 81 9.92 -2.31 1.18
C GLY A 81 8.44 -2.51 1.54
N ALA A 82 7.94 -1.71 2.48
CA ALA A 82 6.51 -1.63 2.78
C ALA A 82 5.68 -1.22 1.55
N ALA A 83 6.27 -0.45 0.63
CA ALA A 83 5.66 -0.09 -0.65
C ALA A 83 5.38 -1.31 -1.55
N ASP A 84 6.23 -2.34 -1.52
CA ASP A 84 5.99 -3.59 -2.25
C ASP A 84 4.78 -4.33 -1.67
N GLY A 85 4.68 -4.37 -0.33
CA GLY A 85 3.52 -4.92 0.37
C GLY A 85 2.22 -4.17 0.07
N ALA A 86 2.28 -2.84 0.07
CA ALA A 86 1.15 -1.96 -0.25
C ALA A 86 0.70 -2.15 -1.71
N GLY A 87 1.64 -2.22 -2.66
CA GLY A 87 1.35 -2.50 -4.06
C GLY A 87 0.71 -3.88 -4.26
N ARG A 88 1.18 -4.90 -3.54
CA ARG A 88 0.58 -6.24 -3.54
C ARG A 88 -0.84 -6.23 -2.96
N TYR A 89 -1.07 -5.52 -1.86
CA TYR A 89 -2.40 -5.36 -1.28
C TYR A 89 -3.36 -4.71 -2.28
N LEU A 90 -2.94 -3.60 -2.90
CA LEU A 90 -3.74 -2.87 -3.89
C LEU A 90 -4.08 -3.76 -5.09
N LYS A 91 -3.13 -4.54 -5.60
CA LYS A 91 -3.37 -5.52 -6.67
C LYS A 91 -4.47 -6.52 -6.30
N LYS A 92 -4.43 -7.07 -5.08
CA LYS A 92 -5.47 -7.99 -4.60
C LYS A 92 -6.84 -7.33 -4.50
N LEU A 93 -6.89 -6.09 -4.00
CA LEU A 93 -8.13 -5.32 -3.89
C LEU A 93 -8.87 -5.22 -5.23
N ILE A 94 -8.10 -5.05 -6.31
CA ILE A 94 -8.60 -4.96 -7.69
C ILE A 94 -9.01 -6.33 -8.23
N GLU A 95 -8.20 -7.37 -8.00
CA GLU A 95 -8.44 -8.72 -8.52
C GLU A 95 -9.57 -9.47 -7.79
N MET A 96 -9.99 -9.01 -6.61
CA MET A 96 -11.14 -9.59 -5.91
C MET A 96 -12.43 -9.35 -6.73
N PRO A 97 -13.18 -10.42 -7.08
CA PRO A 97 -14.44 -10.28 -7.78
C PRO A 97 -15.39 -9.42 -6.93
N SER A 98 -16.03 -8.45 -7.57
CA SER A 98 -17.11 -7.68 -6.95
C SER A 98 -18.25 -8.64 -6.68
N ASN A 99 -18.45 -9.04 -5.42
CA ASN A 99 -19.66 -9.76 -5.02
C ASN A 99 -20.82 -8.79 -5.23
N SER A 100 -21.51 -8.98 -6.37
CA SER A 100 -22.70 -8.25 -6.80
C SER A 100 -23.93 -8.83 -6.12
#